data_AF-A0A4S8KZX0-F1
#
_entry.id   AF-A0A4S8KZX0-F1
#
_cell.length_a   1.000
_cell.length_b   1.000
_cell.length_c   1.000
_cell.angle_alpha   90.00
_cell.angle_beta   90.00
_cell.angle_gamma   90.00
#
_symmetry.space_group_name_H-M   'P 1'
#
loop_
_entity.id
_entity.type
_entity.pdbx_description
1 polymer ?
#
loop_
_entity_poly.entity_id
_entity_poly.type
_entity_poly.pdbx_seq_one_letter_code
_entity_poly.pdbx_strand_id
1 'polypeptide(L)'
;SRYVTAEERVAIFLRLVIYGTGQREAQERFQRSADTISKSFHRVLNVISSPPFYTHFVKLPEDEVPYVIKSNPKYAAFHNARACVDGSLEDAF
;
A
#
# COMPACT_ATOMS: atom_id res chain seq x y z
N SER A 1 12.47 -24.39 14.61
CA SER A 1 11.76 -23.37 13.81
C SER A 1 10.30 -23.77 13.71
N ARG A 2 9.38 -23.06 14.38
CA ARG A 2 7.94 -23.33 14.27
C ARG A 2 7.45 -22.73 12.95
N TYR A 3 6.81 -23.52 12.10
CA TYR A 3 6.26 -23.04 10.83
C TYR A 3 5.37 -21.80 11.05
N VAL A 4 5.45 -20.84 10.14
CA VAL A 4 4.58 -19.64 10.11
C VAL A 4 3.61 -19.86 8.97
N THR A 5 2.31 -19.88 9.26
CA THR A 5 1.28 -20.10 8.26
C THR A 5 1.15 -18.89 7.34
N ALA A 6 0.53 -19.06 6.17
CA ALA A 6 0.25 -17.94 5.28
C ALA A 6 -0.63 -16.89 5.96
N GLU A 7 -1.65 -17.34 6.69
CA GLU A 7 -2.56 -16.48 7.48
C GLU A 7 -1.81 -15.67 8.53
N GLU A 8 -0.90 -16.30 9.29
CA GLU A 8 -0.10 -15.61 10.30
C GLU A 8 0.80 -14.53 9.66
N ARG A 9 1.41 -14.80 8.50
CA ARG A 9 2.20 -13.80 7.77
C ARG A 9 1.36 -12.61 7.34
N VAL A 10 0.16 -12.85 6.81
CA VAL A 10 -0.78 -11.79 6.40
C VAL A 10 -1.24 -10.99 7.63
N ALA A 11 -1.54 -11.64 8.75
CA ALA A 11 -1.91 -10.97 9.99
C ALA A 11 -0.78 -10.08 10.52
N ILE A 12 0.48 -10.54 10.48
CA ILE A 12 1.66 -9.75 10.83
C ILE A 12 1.77 -8.52 9.91
N PHE A 13 1.65 -8.71 8.59
CA PHE A 13 1.72 -7.62 7.62
C PHE A 13 0.65 -6.56 7.87
N LEU A 14 -0.61 -6.98 8.00
CA LEU A 14 -1.73 -6.08 8.28
C LEU A 14 -1.56 -5.34 9.62
N ARG A 15 -1.05 -6.01 10.66
CA ARG A 15 -0.79 -5.38 11.96
C ARG A 15 0.20 -4.22 11.82
N LEU A 16 1.30 -4.43 11.09
CA LEU A 16 2.34 -3.43 10.89
C LEU A 16 1.86 -2.27 10.03
N VAL A 17 1.15 -2.53 8.93
CA VAL A 17 0.70 -1.49 7.99
C VAL A 17 -0.48 -0.67 8.52
N ILE A 18 -1.50 -1.32 9.10
CA ILE A 18 -2.74 -0.62 9.51
C ILE A 18 -2.51 0.21 10.78
N TYR A 19 -1.80 -0.36 11.75
CA TYR A 19 -1.66 0.28 13.06
C TYR A 19 -0.34 1.05 13.22
N GLY A 20 0.57 0.98 12.25
CA GLY A 20 1.89 1.62 12.35
C GLY A 20 2.71 1.12 13.55
N THR A 21 2.41 -0.07 14.07
CA THR A 21 3.01 -0.58 15.31
C THR A 21 4.47 -0.92 15.10
N GLY A 22 5.31 -0.63 16.10
CA GLY A 22 6.73 -0.97 16.05
C GLY A 22 6.98 -2.48 16.02
N GLN A 23 8.14 -2.89 15.50
CA GLN A 23 8.52 -4.31 15.40
C GLN A 23 8.49 -5.04 16.74
N ARG A 24 8.76 -4.34 17.86
CA ARG A 24 8.73 -4.94 19.20
C ARG A 24 7.33 -5.37 19.62
N GLU A 25 6.33 -4.53 19.36
CA GLU A 25 4.94 -4.85 19.67
C GLU A 25 4.44 -6.04 18.82
N ALA A 26 4.83 -6.10 17.54
CA ALA A 26 4.51 -7.24 16.69
C ALA A 26 5.16 -8.53 17.20
N GLN A 27 6.42 -8.48 17.65
CA GLN A 27 7.10 -9.64 18.24
C GLN A 27 6.37 -10.15 19.48
N GLU A 28 5.97 -9.25 20.38
CA GLU A 28 5.25 -9.57 21.60
C GLU A 28 3.85 -10.14 21.29
N ARG A 29 3.13 -9.56 20.32
CA ARG A 29 1.78 -10.04 19.96
C ARG A 29 1.77 -11.41 19.32
N PHE A 30 2.69 -11.67 18.39
CA PHE A 30 2.73 -12.93 17.64
C PHE A 30 3.66 -13.97 18.27
N GLN A 31 4.41 -13.61 19.32
CA GLN A 31 5.39 -14.47 19.99
C GLN A 31 6.43 -15.01 19.00
N ARG A 32 6.94 -14.13 18.13
CA ARG A 32 7.91 -14.42 17.08
C ARG A 32 9.13 -13.53 17.21
N SER A 33 10.27 -13.99 16.69
CA SER A 33 11.49 -13.18 16.63
C SER A 33 11.36 -12.02 15.64
N ALA A 34 12.15 -10.96 15.83
CA ALA A 34 12.24 -9.83 14.89
C ALA A 34 12.51 -10.29 13.45
N ASP A 35 13.41 -11.26 13.27
CA ASP A 35 13.71 -11.85 11.96
C ASP A 35 12.48 -12.50 11.32
N THR A 36 11.68 -13.23 12.10
CA THR A 36 10.45 -13.86 11.61
C THR A 36 9.40 -12.81 11.24
N ILE A 37 9.25 -11.76 12.04
CA ILE A 37 8.34 -10.64 11.75
C ILE A 37 8.75 -9.96 10.43
N SER A 38 10.03 -9.59 10.30
CA SER A 38 10.58 -8.94 9.10
C SER A 38 10.41 -9.80 7.85
N LYS A 39 10.77 -11.10 7.93
CA LYS A 39 10.57 -12.04 6.81
C LYS A 39 9.11 -12.19 6.43
N SER A 40 8.21 -12.24 7.40
CA SER A 40 6.77 -12.35 7.15
C SER A 40 6.24 -11.11 6.44
N PHE A 41 6.64 -9.93 6.91
CA PHE A 41 6.28 -8.64 6.31
C PHE A 41 6.77 -8.55 4.86
N HIS A 42 8.07 -8.77 4.60
CA HIS A 42 8.62 -8.71 3.24
C HIS A 42 8.04 -9.79 2.32
N ARG A 43 7.74 -10.99 2.85
CA ARG A 43 7.13 -12.05 2.04
C ARG A 43 5.76 -11.64 1.51
N VAL A 44 4.92 -11.04 2.36
CA VAL A 44 3.59 -10.56 1.94
C VAL A 44 3.73 -9.37 1.02
N LEU A 45 4.58 -8.38 1.36
CA LEU A 45 4.84 -7.22 0.53
C LEU A 45 5.25 -7.61 -0.90
N ASN A 46 6.21 -8.53 -1.03
CA ASN A 46 6.68 -8.97 -2.34
C ASN A 46 5.60 -9.69 -3.15
N VAL A 47 4.70 -10.43 -2.49
CA VAL A 47 3.59 -11.10 -3.19
C VAL A 47 2.58 -10.07 -3.68
N ILE A 48 2.17 -9.13 -2.83
CA ILE A 48 1.14 -8.14 -3.22
C ILE A 48 1.65 -7.13 -4.25
N SER A 49 2.95 -6.81 -4.22
CA SER A 49 3.59 -5.94 -5.20
C SER A 49 4.03 -6.69 -6.46
N SER A 50 3.89 -8.02 -6.50
CA SER A 50 4.24 -8.80 -7.69
C SER A 50 3.25 -8.51 -8.84
N PRO A 51 3.71 -8.51 -10.10
CA PRO A 51 2.84 -8.27 -11.25
C PRO A 51 1.54 -9.09 -11.27
N PRO A 52 1.52 -10.43 -11.02
CA PRO A 52 0.28 -11.20 -11.09
C PRO A 52 -0.75 -10.81 -10.04
N PHE A 53 -0.33 -10.26 -8.89
CA PHE A 53 -1.25 -9.79 -7.86
C PHE A 53 -1.61 -8.32 -8.08
N TYR A 54 -0.59 -7.45 -8.18
CA TYR A 54 -0.76 -6.01 -8.24
C TYR A 54 -1.62 -5.59 -9.44
N THR A 55 -1.31 -6.08 -10.64
CA THR A 55 -2.05 -5.69 -11.86
C THR A 55 -3.49 -6.22 -11.90
N HIS A 56 -3.78 -7.28 -11.14
CA HIS A 56 -5.12 -7.85 -11.06
C HIS A 56 -6.04 -6.99 -10.19
N PHE A 57 -5.54 -6.54 -9.03
CA PHE A 57 -6.33 -5.85 -8.01
C PHE A 57 -6.21 -4.33 -8.04
N VAL A 58 -5.07 -3.79 -8.47
CA VAL A 58 -4.82 -2.35 -8.55
C VAL A 58 -5.00 -1.92 -10.00
N LYS A 59 -6.02 -1.09 -10.24
CA LYS A 59 -6.33 -0.51 -11.54
C LYS A 59 -6.35 1.00 -11.40
N LEU A 60 -5.80 1.69 -12.39
CA LEU A 60 -5.95 3.13 -12.48
C LEU A 60 -7.43 3.47 -12.74
N PRO A 61 -7.94 4.56 -12.18
CA PRO A 61 -9.24 5.09 -12.57
C PRO A 61 -9.21 5.46 -14.06
N GLU A 62 -10.40 5.52 -14.67
CA GLU A 62 -10.54 6.00 -16.04
C GLU A 62 -10.06 7.46 -16.14
N ASP A 63 -9.52 7.85 -17.30
CA ASP A 63 -9.05 9.22 -17.59
C ASP A 63 -10.22 10.22 -17.77
N GLU A 64 -11.34 10.01 -17.07
CA GLU A 64 -12.50 10.90 -17.08
C GLU A 64 -12.47 11.87 -15.90
N VAL A 65 -12.17 13.14 -16.20
CA VAL A 65 -12.28 14.21 -15.21
C VAL A 65 -13.76 14.63 -15.07
N PRO A 66 -14.37 14.57 -13.86
CA PRO A 66 -15.74 14.98 -13.62
C PRO A 66 -16.03 16.43 -14.06
N TYR A 67 -17.24 16.67 -14.56
CA TYR A 67 -17.67 17.99 -15.05
C TYR A 67 -17.44 19.12 -14.01
N VAL A 68 -17.74 18.85 -12.74
CA VAL A 68 -17.58 19.80 -11.62
C VAL A 68 -16.14 20.31 -11.48
N ILE A 69 -15.16 19.46 -11.80
CA ILE A 69 -13.74 19.82 -11.78
C ILE A 69 -13.38 20.61 -13.05
N LYS A 70 -13.82 20.14 -14.24
CA LYS A 70 -13.60 20.82 -15.52
C LYS A 70 -14.18 22.24 -15.57
N SER A 71 -15.35 22.46 -14.98
CA SER A 71 -16.07 23.73 -15.05
C SER A 71 -15.60 24.78 -14.04
N ASN A 72 -14.76 24.40 -13.07
CA ASN A 72 -14.34 25.28 -11.99
C ASN A 72 -12.92 25.83 -12.24
N PRO A 73 -12.75 27.15 -12.46
CA PRO A 73 -11.45 27.77 -12.73
C PRO A 73 -10.39 27.53 -11.66
N LYS A 74 -10.80 27.25 -10.41
CA LYS A 74 -9.89 26.93 -9.31
C LYS A 74 -9.01 25.71 -9.61
N TYR A 75 -9.49 24.76 -10.41
CA TYR A 75 -8.77 23.54 -10.74
C TYR A 75 -7.98 23.61 -12.06
N ALA A 76 -8.00 24.75 -12.76
CA ALA A 76 -7.30 24.91 -14.03
C ALA A 76 -5.78 24.65 -13.94
N ALA A 77 -5.17 24.97 -12.79
CA ALA A 77 -3.75 24.69 -12.53
C ALA A 77 -3.41 23.19 -12.45
N PHE A 78 -4.41 22.31 -12.33
CA PHE A 78 -4.25 20.86 -12.12
C PHE A 78 -4.77 20.04 -13.31
N HIS A 79 -4.91 20.64 -14.50
CA HIS A 79 -5.56 20.02 -15.65
C HIS A 79 -4.88 18.72 -16.16
N ASN A 80 -3.63 18.47 -15.81
CA ASN A 80 -2.87 17.25 -16.15
C ASN A 80 -2.45 16.41 -14.92
N ALA A 81 -2.93 16.77 -13.72
CA ALA A 81 -2.56 16.07 -12.51
C ALA A 81 -3.24 14.70 -12.45
N ARG A 82 -2.45 13.62 -12.40
CA ARG A 82 -2.97 12.23 -12.32
C ARG A 82 -3.02 11.70 -10.90
N ALA A 83 -2.11 12.13 -10.05
CA ALA A 83 -2.07 11.77 -8.64
C ALA A 83 -1.34 12.84 -7.83
N CYS A 84 -1.54 12.81 -6.51
CA CYS A 84 -0.80 13.58 -5.53
C CYS A 84 -0.54 12.68 -4.34
N VAL A 85 0.73 12.38 -4.06
CA VAL A 85 1.12 11.43 -3.01
C VAL A 85 1.44 12.14 -1.69
N ASP A 86 2.02 13.34 -1.75
CA ASP A 86 2.47 14.09 -0.56
C ASP A 86 2.40 15.62 -0.77
N GLY A 87 1.34 16.11 -1.41
CA GLY A 87 1.21 17.52 -1.81
C GLY A 87 1.99 17.90 -3.08
N SER A 88 2.84 17.02 -3.57
CA SER A 88 3.52 17.13 -4.86
C SER A 88 2.67 16.53 -5.98
N LEU A 89 2.49 17.29 -7.06
CA LEU A 89 1.82 16.83 -8.27
C LEU A 89 2.75 15.89 -9.04
N GLU A 90 2.24 14.72 -9.41
CA GLU A 90 2.89 13.91 -10.44
C GLU A 90 2.34 14.35 -11.79
N ASP A 91 3.16 15.11 -12.53
CA ASP A 91 2.88 15.49 -13.91
C ASP A 91 3.04 14.26 -14.82
N ALA A 92 2.07 14.07 -15.73
CA ALA A 92 2.18 13.08 -16.79
C ALA A 92 3.27 13.52 -17.79
N PHE A 93 4.25 12.64 -18.04
CA PHE A 93 5.20 12.79 -19.16
C PHE A 93 4.48 12.70 -20.51
#